data_AF-A0A2A5QUU1-F1
#
_entry.id   AF-A0A2A5QUU1-F1
#
_cell.length_a   1.000
_cell.length_b   1.000
_cell.length_c   1.000
_cell.angle_alpha   90.00
_cell.angle_beta   90.00
_cell.angle_gamma   90.00
#
_symmetry.space_group_name_H-M   'P 1'
#
loop_
_entity.id
_entity.type
_entity.pdbx_description
1 polymer ?
#
loop_
_entity_poly.entity_id
_entity_poly.type
_entity_poly.pdbx_seq_one_letter_code
_entity_poly.pdbx_strand_id
1 'polypeptide(L)'
;MQWQRRRDLEGGKEMGVWLLLDDGSVEEELYVESHEYRGGDFDVYVATPDGEWDHRGTFEAADDAFDAALAYINESQSPVEGAAE
;
A
#
# COMPACT_ATOMS: atom_id res chain seq x y z
N MET A 1 -8.10 -1.62 14.49
CA MET A 1 -7.57 -1.08 13.22
C MET A 1 -6.10 -0.76 13.35
N GLN A 2 -5.24 -1.54 12.71
CA GLN A 2 -3.80 -1.30 12.65
C GLN A 2 -3.23 -1.67 11.28
N TRP A 3 -2.37 -0.81 10.72
CA TRP A 3 -1.68 -1.11 9.46
C TRP A 3 -0.45 -1.97 9.72
N GLN A 4 -0.32 -3.07 8.98
CA GLN A 4 0.85 -3.94 8.98
C GLN A 4 1.48 -3.99 7.59
N ARG A 5 2.78 -3.71 7.51
CA ARG A 5 3.52 -3.84 6.25
C ARG A 5 3.80 -5.33 5.98
N ARG A 6 3.27 -5.82 4.87
CA ARG A 6 3.62 -7.12 4.31
C ARG A 6 4.73 -6.93 3.27
N ARG A 7 5.82 -7.69 3.42
CA ARG A 7 6.79 -7.87 2.34
C ARG A 7 6.24 -8.98 1.46
N ASP A 8 5.54 -8.60 0.39
CA ASP A 8 5.22 -9.54 -0.65
C ASP A 8 6.31 -9.54 -1.73
N LEU A 9 6.58 -10.71 -2.29
CA LEU A 9 7.60 -10.97 -3.30
C LEU A 9 7.03 -11.92 -4.36
N GLU A 10 5.77 -11.74 -4.77
CA GLU A 10 5.27 -12.42 -5.96
C GLU A 10 5.74 -11.72 -7.24
N GLY A 11 6.35 -12.51 -8.14
CA GLY A 11 6.72 -12.08 -9.49
C GLY A 11 7.80 -10.99 -9.62
N GLY A 12 8.34 -10.47 -8.51
CA GLY A 12 9.45 -9.51 -8.49
C GLY A 12 9.10 -8.07 -8.85
N LYS A 13 7.84 -7.63 -8.65
CA LYS A 13 7.32 -6.35 -9.17
C LYS A 13 6.52 -5.49 -8.17
N GLU A 14 6.13 -6.05 -7.03
CA GLU A 14 5.38 -5.33 -5.99
C GLU A 14 6.35 -4.86 -4.90
N MET A 15 6.40 -3.55 -4.68
CA MET A 15 7.43 -2.93 -3.82
C MET A 15 6.94 -2.77 -2.37
N GLY A 16 5.63 -2.60 -2.16
CA GLY A 16 5.04 -2.42 -0.83
C GLY A 16 3.57 -2.82 -0.77
N VAL A 17 3.23 -3.65 0.21
CA VAL A 17 1.85 -3.99 0.57
C VAL A 17 1.64 -3.69 2.04
N TRP A 18 0.50 -3.10 2.39
CA TRP A 18 0.08 -2.92 3.77
C TRP A 18 -1.34 -3.43 3.93
N LEU A 19 -1.64 -4.01 5.09
CA LEU A 19 -2.95 -4.53 5.44
C LEU A 19 -3.47 -3.76 6.65
N LEU A 20 -4.66 -3.19 6.55
CA LEU A 20 -5.39 -2.66 7.69
C LEU A 20 -6.13 -3.80 8.35
N LEU A 21 -5.72 -4.15 9.57
CA LEU A 21 -6.33 -5.22 10.33
C LEU A 21 -7.28 -4.66 11.41
N ASP A 22 -8.48 -5.22 11.47
CA ASP A 22 -9.40 -5.05 12.59
C ASP A 22 -9.82 -6.42 13.14
N ASP A 23 -9.53 -6.68 14.42
CA ASP A 23 -9.82 -7.95 15.10
C ASP A 23 -9.40 -9.22 14.32
N GLY A 24 -8.28 -9.14 13.59
CA GLY A 24 -7.76 -10.25 12.78
C GLY A 24 -8.38 -10.41 11.39
N SER A 25 -9.30 -9.52 11.02
CA SER A 25 -9.86 -9.40 9.67
C SER A 25 -9.15 -8.29 8.90
N VAL A 26 -8.97 -8.48 7.59
CA VAL A 26 -8.44 -7.44 6.69
C VAL A 26 -9.59 -6.55 6.25
N GLU A 27 -9.52 -5.27 6.62
CA GLU A 27 -10.51 -4.27 6.24
C GLU A 27 -10.12 -3.56 4.95
N GLU A 28 -8.81 -3.29 4.77
CA GLU A 28 -8.27 -2.61 3.59
C GLU A 28 -6.86 -3.12 3.29
N GLU A 29 -6.49 -3.05 2.02
CA GLU A 29 -5.17 -3.42 1.52
C GLU A 29 -4.63 -2.26 0.68
N LEU A 30 -3.41 -1.83 0.97
CA LEU A 30 -2.74 -0.75 0.24
C LEU A 30 -1.55 -1.31 -0.52
N TYR A 31 -1.45 -0.96 -1.79
CA TYR A 31 -0.47 -1.47 -2.72
C TYR A 31 0.35 -0.33 -3.34
N VAL A 32 1.65 -0.56 -3.48
CA VAL A 32 2.54 0.19 -4.37
C VAL A 32 3.06 -0.78 -5.43
N GLU A 33 2.53 -0.64 -6.65
CA GLU A 33 2.93 -1.44 -7.81
C GLU A 33 3.94 -0.68 -8.67
N SER A 34 4.96 -1.38 -9.17
CA SER A 34 5.88 -0.83 -10.17
C SER A 34 5.50 -1.28 -11.59
N HIS A 35 5.46 -0.34 -12.53
CA HIS A 35 5.31 -0.58 -13.95
C HIS A 35 6.63 -0.41 -14.71
N GLU A 36 7.76 -0.76 -14.08
CA GLU A 36 9.10 -0.65 -14.68
C GLU A 36 9.22 -1.37 -16.03
N TYR A 37 8.40 -2.39 -16.27
CA TYR A 37 8.33 -3.11 -17.55
C TYR A 37 7.65 -2.33 -18.70
N ARG A 38 7.07 -1.14 -18.44
CA ARG A 38 6.42 -0.27 -19.45
C ARG A 38 7.01 1.14 -19.58
N GLY A 39 7.91 1.56 -18.71
CA GLY A 39 8.45 2.92 -18.78
C GLY A 39 8.72 3.61 -17.44
N GLY A 40 8.38 2.99 -16.30
CA GLY A 40 8.89 3.44 -14.99
C GLY A 40 7.93 4.27 -14.15
N ASP A 41 6.63 4.02 -14.25
CA ASP A 41 5.64 4.60 -13.33
C ASP A 41 5.34 3.64 -12.17
N PHE A 42 4.93 4.21 -11.04
CA PHE A 42 4.49 3.53 -9.83
C PHE A 42 3.06 3.92 -9.56
N ASP A 43 2.21 2.95 -9.26
CA ASP A 43 0.83 3.20 -8.96
C ASP A 43 0.50 2.78 -7.54
N VAL A 44 -0.33 3.60 -6.89
CA VAL A 44 -0.82 3.34 -5.53
C VAL A 44 -2.29 2.97 -5.61
N TYR A 45 -2.65 1.84 -5.01
CA TYR A 45 -4.02 1.33 -5.00
C TYR A 45 -4.46 0.97 -3.59
N VAL A 46 -5.74 1.19 -3.31
CA VAL A 46 -6.42 0.63 -2.13
C VAL A 46 -7.41 -0.42 -2.62
N ALA A 47 -7.38 -1.60 -2.01
CA ALA A 47 -8.37 -2.63 -2.25
C ALA A 47 -9.16 -2.92 -0.96
N THR A 48 -10.45 -3.19 -1.12
CA THR A 48 -11.32 -3.67 -0.04
C THR A 48 -11.55 -5.18 -0.20
N PRO A 49 -11.90 -5.91 0.88
CA PRO A 49 -12.21 -7.34 0.82
C PRO A 49 -13.45 -7.67 -0.05
N ASP A 50 -14.28 -6.67 -0.38
CA ASP A 50 -15.41 -6.84 -1.33
C ASP A 50 -14.92 -6.95 -2.79
N GLY A 51 -13.63 -6.71 -3.03
CA GLY A 51 -13.01 -6.76 -4.35
C GLY A 51 -13.06 -5.43 -5.10
N GLU A 52 -13.35 -4.33 -4.42
CA GLU A 52 -13.26 -2.99 -4.96
C GLU A 52 -11.80 -2.51 -4.95
N TRP A 53 -11.40 -1.81 -6.02
CA TRP A 53 -10.06 -1.24 -6.17
C TRP A 53 -10.18 0.26 -6.45
N ASP A 54 -9.57 1.08 -5.60
CA ASP A 54 -9.46 2.53 -5.74
C ASP A 54 -8.04 2.91 -6.15
N HIS A 55 -7.90 3.59 -7.29
CA HIS A 55 -6.61 4.10 -7.74
C HIS A 55 -6.33 5.44 -7.08
N ARG A 56 -5.28 5.50 -6.28
CA ARG A 56 -4.90 6.69 -5.50
C ARG A 56 -4.01 7.64 -6.28
N GLY A 57 -3.27 7.14 -7.28
CA GLY A 57 -2.45 7.96 -8.15
C GLY A 57 -1.31 7.19 -8.80
N THR A 58 -0.71 7.85 -9.79
CA THR A 58 0.47 7.41 -10.54
C THR A 58 1.63 8.35 -10.27
N PHE A 59 2.83 7.80 -10.05
CA PHE A 59 4.03 8.50 -9.64
C PHE A 59 5.22 8.05 -10.49
N GLU A 60 6.09 8.98 -10.88
CA GLU A 60 7.26 8.67 -11.72
C GLU A 60 8.42 8.05 -10.91
N ALA A 61 8.37 8.13 -9.58
CA ALA A 61 9.41 7.63 -8.70
C ALA A 61 8.83 6.83 -7.52
N ALA A 62 9.58 5.81 -7.10
CA ALA A 62 9.18 4.95 -6.00
C ALA A 62 8.99 5.73 -4.69
N ASP A 63 9.91 6.65 -4.38
CA ASP A 63 9.88 7.42 -3.14
C ASP A 63 8.57 8.21 -2.99
N ASP A 64 8.12 8.87 -4.06
CA ASP A 64 6.84 9.58 -4.10
C ASP A 64 5.63 8.64 -3.93
N ALA A 65 5.66 7.46 -4.54
CA ALA A 65 4.59 6.47 -4.36
C ALA A 65 4.53 5.92 -2.92
N PHE A 66 5.70 5.67 -2.31
CA PHE A 66 5.80 5.25 -0.91
C PHE A 66 5.36 6.36 0.04
N ASP A 67 5.73 7.62 -0.22
CA ASP A 67 5.28 8.76 0.58
C ASP A 67 3.76 8.91 0.52
N ALA A 68 3.16 8.79 -0.67
CA ALA A 68 1.71 8.81 -0.86
C ALA A 68 1.00 7.65 -0.11
N ALA A 69 1.57 6.46 -0.15
CA ALA A 69 1.06 5.30 0.59
C ALA A 69 1.12 5.53 2.11
N LEU A 70 2.24 6.05 2.62
CA LEU A 70 2.39 6.37 4.04
C LEU A 70 1.47 7.53 4.46
N ALA A 71 1.27 8.53 3.61
CA ALA A 71 0.33 9.61 3.86
C ALA A 71 -1.10 9.10 3.98
N TYR A 72 -1.52 8.17 3.11
CA TYR A 72 -2.83 7.52 3.19
C TYR A 72 -3.01 6.77 4.52
N ILE A 73 -2.01 5.98 4.93
CA ILE A 73 -1.99 5.28 6.21
C ILE A 73 -2.16 6.26 7.39
N ASN A 74 -1.45 7.38 7.37
CA ASN A 74 -1.56 8.40 8.42
C ASN A 74 -2.93 9.10 8.44
N GLU A 75 -3.52 9.36 7.27
CA GLU A 75 -4.84 10.00 7.14
C GLU A 75 -5.98 9.09 7.63
N SER A 76 -5.85 7.77 7.45
CA SER A 76 -6.80 6.75 7.91
C SER A 76 -7.03 6.74 9.44
N GLN A 77 -6.27 7.54 10.21
CA GLN A 77 -6.35 7.68 11.68
C GLN A 77 -6.16 6.36 12.47
N SER A 78 -5.68 5.31 11.79
CA SER A 78 -5.41 4.00 12.37
C SER A 78 -3.91 3.84 12.65
N PRO A 79 -3.49 3.41 13.86
CA PRO A 79 -2.07 3.27 14.18
C PRO A 79 -1.36 2.22 13.30
N VAL A 80 -0.10 2.46 12.94
CA VAL A 80 0.76 1.47 12.24
C VAL A 80 1.47 0.61 13.29
N GLU A 81 1.36 -0.72 13.19
CA GLU A 81 2.23 -1.61 13.98
C GLU A 81 3.62 -1.66 13.34
N GLY A 82 4.65 -1.25 14.09
CA GLY A 82 6.05 -1.30 13.66
C GLY A 82 6.78 0.05 13.60
N ALA A 83 6.12 1.17 13.94
CA ALA A 83 6.81 2.43 14.23
C ALA A 83 7.34 2.43 15.67
N ALA A 84 8.26 1.51 15.98
CA ALA A 84 9.02 1.51 17.23
C ALA A 84 10.50 1.76 16.90
N GLU A 85 10.91 3.01 17.16
CA GLU A 85 12.27 3.55 17.40
C GLU A 85 13.35 3.44 16.30
#